data_AF-A0A7I9Z998-F1
#
_entry.id   AF-A0A7I9Z998-F1
#
_cell.length_a   1.000
_cell.length_b   1.000
_cell.length_c   1.000
_cell.angle_alpha   90.00
_cell.angle_beta   90.00
_cell.angle_gamma   90.00
#
_symmetry.space_group_name_H-M   'P 1'
#
loop_
_entity.id
_entity.type
_entity.pdbx_description
1 polymer ?
#
loop_
_entity_poly.entity_id
_entity_poly.type
_entity_poly.pdbx_seq_one_letter_code
_entity_poly.pdbx_strand_id
1 'polypeptide(L)'
;MTARTVLRAQWPIVLVGLIFAAALALVGANFWRRGSLLIGIGVGVAALLRLLLSEDRAGLLVVRGKGIDFITTAAVGAAMVYIAWTIDPLGTV
;
A
#
# COMPACT_ATOMS: atom_id res chain seq x y z
N MET A 1 3.01 4.79 26.06
CA MET A 1 3.76 5.32 24.90
C MET A 1 2.97 6.46 24.30
N THR A 2 3.58 7.63 24.10
CA THR A 2 2.91 8.83 23.58
C THR A 2 2.73 8.73 22.06
N ALA A 3 1.65 9.27 21.49
CA ALA A 3 1.35 9.18 20.05
C ALA A 3 2.52 9.64 19.14
N ARG A 4 3.30 10.64 19.57
CA ARG A 4 4.51 11.11 18.86
C ARG A 4 5.61 10.05 18.75
N THR A 5 5.73 9.17 19.74
CA THR A 5 6.74 8.10 19.75
C THR A 5 6.39 7.01 18.76
N VAL A 6 5.10 6.67 18.65
CA VAL A 6 4.59 5.71 17.64
C VAL A 6 4.75 6.28 16.23
N LEU A 7 4.42 7.56 16.04
CA LEU A 7 4.59 8.27 14.75
C LEU A 7 6.03 8.25 14.25
N ARG A 8 7.01 8.45 15.15
CA ARG A 8 8.44 8.44 14.79
C ARG A 8 8.99 7.02 14.57
N ALA A 9 8.57 6.06 15.39
CA ALA A 9 9.05 4.68 15.31
C ALA A 9 8.40 3.89 14.14
N GLN A 10 7.17 4.24 13.75
CA GLN A 10 6.39 3.54 12.74
C GLN A 10 5.99 4.44 11.56
N TRP A 11 6.84 5.42 11.23
CA TRP A 11 6.60 6.33 10.11
C TRP A 11 6.23 5.64 8.78
N PRO A 12 6.77 4.44 8.41
CA PRO A 12 6.37 3.76 7.17
C PRO A 12 4.91 3.31 7.21
N ILE A 13 4.46 2.79 8.37
CA ILE A 13 3.09 2.30 8.58
C ILE A 13 2.12 3.47 8.59
N VAL A 14 2.48 4.58 9.25
CA VAL A 14 1.65 5.78 9.26
C VAL A 14 1.50 6.36 7.86
N LEU A 15 2.59 6.44 7.09
CA LEU A 15 2.56 6.94 5.71
C LEU A 15 1.61 6.11 4.84
N VAL A 16 1.78 4.78 4.82
CA VAL A 16 0.89 3.88 4.06
C VAL A 16 -0.56 3.99 4.54
N GLY A 17 -0.76 4.07 5.86
CA GLY A 17 -2.08 4.23 6.46
C GLY A 17 -2.78 5.53 6.02
N LEU A 18 -2.06 6.64 5.93
CA LEU A 18 -2.59 7.92 5.43
C LEU A 18 -2.97 7.84 3.95
N ILE A 19 -2.17 7.16 3.13
CA ILE A 19 -2.50 6.95 1.70
C ILE A 19 -3.79 6.14 1.58
N PHE A 20 -3.93 5.07 2.37
CA PHE A 20 -5.14 4.25 2.39
C PHE A 20 -6.36 5.03 2.90
N ALA A 21 -6.21 5.85 3.93
CA ALA A 21 -7.30 6.69 4.44
C ALA A 21 -7.80 7.65 3.35
N ALA A 22 -6.90 8.31 2.63
CA ALA A 22 -7.25 9.17 1.50
C ALA A 22 -7.92 8.38 0.36
N ALA A 23 -7.42 7.18 0.06
CA ALA A 23 -7.99 6.34 -0.99
C ALA A 23 -9.41 5.88 -0.65
N LEU A 24 -9.65 5.44 0.58
CA LEU A 24 -10.98 5.06 1.06
C LEU A 24 -11.94 6.25 1.09
N ALA A 25 -11.46 7.45 1.44
CA ALA A 25 -12.28 8.66 1.35
C ALA A 25 -12.71 8.96 -0.09
N LEU A 26 -11.81 8.79 -1.07
CA LEU A 26 -12.14 8.93 -2.50
C LEU A 26 -13.15 7.88 -2.96
N VAL A 27 -12.98 6.62 -2.55
CA VAL A 27 -13.94 5.54 -2.85
C VAL A 27 -15.31 5.87 -2.26
N GLY A 28 -15.37 6.29 -0.98
CA GLY A 28 -16.61 6.69 -0.31
C GLY A 28 -17.29 7.91 -0.93
N ALA A 29 -16.51 8.81 -1.54
CA ALA A 29 -17.00 9.95 -2.32
C ALA A 29 -17.33 9.60 -3.79
N ASN A 30 -17.46 8.30 -4.10
CA ASN A 30 -17.80 7.77 -5.43
C ASN A 30 -16.75 8.04 -6.54
N PHE A 31 -15.52 8.43 -6.17
CA PHE A 31 -14.39 8.56 -7.09
C PHE A 31 -13.66 7.23 -7.28
N TRP A 32 -14.38 6.18 -7.69
CA TRP A 32 -13.89 4.80 -7.78
C TRP A 32 -12.54 4.65 -8.49
N ARG A 33 -12.38 5.29 -9.66
CA ARG A 33 -11.13 5.25 -10.43
C ARG A 33 -9.94 5.84 -9.68
N ARG A 34 -10.14 6.98 -9.01
CA ARG A 34 -9.08 7.68 -8.29
C ARG A 34 -8.75 6.96 -6.98
N GLY A 35 -9.78 6.42 -6.31
CA GLY A 35 -9.65 5.62 -5.11
C GLY A 35 -8.86 4.33 -5.35
N SER A 36 -9.25 3.53 -6.35
CA SER A 36 -8.54 2.28 -6.68
C SER A 36 -7.10 2.51 -7.12
N LEU A 37 -6.84 3.57 -7.90
CA LEU A 37 -5.48 3.96 -8.27
C LEU A 37 -4.65 4.30 -7.04
N LEU A 38 -5.22 5.06 -6.10
CA LEU A 38 -4.51 5.48 -4.89
C LEU A 38 -4.25 4.30 -3.93
N ILE A 39 -5.15 3.31 -3.88
CA ILE A 39 -4.90 2.03 -3.20
C ILE A 39 -3.69 1.33 -3.85
N GLY A 40 -3.66 1.21 -5.18
CA GLY A 40 -2.54 0.59 -5.89
C GLY A 40 -1.21 1.28 -5.63
N ILE A 41 -1.19 2.63 -5.64
CA ILE A 41 -0.02 3.43 -5.26
C ILE A 41 0.39 3.17 -3.81
N GLY A 42 -0.55 3.16 -2.86
CA GLY A 42 -0.27 2.91 -1.45
C GLY A 42 0.37 1.55 -1.19
N VAL A 43 -0.13 0.52 -1.87
CA VAL A 43 0.44 -0.83 -1.83
C VAL A 43 1.83 -0.87 -2.48
N GLY A 44 2.02 -0.19 -3.61
CA GLY A 44 3.34 -0.06 -4.25
C GLY A 44 4.36 0.63 -3.35
N VAL A 45 3.96 1.70 -2.66
CA VAL A 45 4.79 2.39 -1.65
C VAL A 45 5.14 1.43 -0.51
N ALA A 46 4.19 0.63 -0.02
CA ALA A 46 4.46 -0.38 1.00
C ALA A 46 5.49 -1.42 0.52
N ALA A 47 5.38 -1.88 -0.73
CA ALA A 47 6.32 -2.82 -1.34
C ALA A 47 7.74 -2.23 -1.44
N LEU A 48 7.87 -0.97 -1.85
CA LEU A 48 9.16 -0.27 -1.92
C LEU A 48 9.78 -0.08 -0.53
N LEU A 49 8.99 0.37 0.44
CA LEU A 49 9.42 0.47 1.83
C LEU A 49 9.89 -0.89 2.36
N ARG A 50 9.19 -1.98 2.00
CA ARG A 50 9.60 -3.34 2.34
C ARG A 50 11.01 -3.67 1.82
N LEU A 51 11.33 -3.29 0.57
CA LEU A 51 12.68 -3.49 0.00
C LEU A 51 13.75 -2.64 0.67
N LEU A 52 13.40 -1.41 1.07
CA LEU A 52 14.35 -0.44 1.62
C LEU A 52 14.64 -0.65 3.12
N LEU A 53 13.71 -1.20 3.90
CA LEU A 53 13.94 -1.51 5.31
C LEU A 53 14.66 -2.87 5.47
N SER A 54 15.72 -2.91 6.28
CA SER A 54 16.51 -4.12 6.54
C SER A 54 15.76 -5.14 7.41
N GLU A 55 15.80 -6.41 7.02
CA GLU A 55 15.22 -7.54 7.76
C GLU A 55 16.31 -8.22 8.61
N ASP A 56 16.78 -7.54 9.66
CA ASP A 56 18.00 -7.98 10.37
C ASP A 56 17.87 -9.25 11.24
N ARG A 57 16.78 -10.05 11.16
CA ARG A 57 16.60 -11.24 12.04
C ARG A 57 15.75 -12.35 11.44
N ALA A 58 16.18 -12.97 10.34
CA ALA A 58 15.52 -14.17 9.80
C ALA A 58 16.29 -15.45 10.18
N GLY A 59 16.44 -15.74 11.47
CA GLY A 59 16.76 -17.09 11.93
C GLY A 59 15.53 -18.01 11.79
N LEU A 60 15.74 -19.27 11.36
CA LEU A 60 14.78 -20.39 11.23
C LEU A 60 13.44 -20.18 10.47
N LEU A 61 13.02 -18.96 10.13
CA LEU A 61 11.80 -18.64 9.36
C LEU A 61 12.09 -18.24 7.89
N VAL A 62 13.13 -18.83 7.28
CA VAL A 62 13.62 -18.57 5.91
C VAL A 62 12.59 -18.90 4.80
N VAL A 63 11.40 -19.42 5.14
CA VAL A 63 10.36 -19.78 4.16
C VAL A 63 9.68 -18.54 3.56
N ARG A 64 9.57 -17.43 4.30
CA ARG A 64 8.93 -16.19 3.82
C ARG A 64 9.96 -15.06 3.74
N GLY A 65 10.87 -15.18 2.78
CA GLY A 65 11.88 -14.16 2.53
C GLY A 65 11.28 -12.84 2.03
N LYS A 66 12.00 -11.73 2.27
CA LYS A 66 11.74 -10.37 1.77
C LYS A 66 11.19 -10.31 0.34
N GLY A 67 11.74 -11.13 -0.55
CA GLY A 67 11.36 -11.19 -1.96
C GLY A 67 9.94 -11.70 -2.20
N ILE A 68 9.50 -12.75 -1.49
CA ILE A 68 8.13 -13.28 -1.63
C ILE A 68 7.11 -12.25 -1.15
N ASP A 69 7.41 -11.59 -0.03
CA ASP A 69 6.54 -10.55 0.51
C ASP A 69 6.45 -9.32 -0.41
N PHE A 70 7.59 -8.90 -0.98
CA PHE A 70 7.63 -7.85 -2.01
C PHE A 70 6.81 -8.25 -3.25
N ILE A 71 7.02 -9.44 -3.81
CA ILE A 71 6.30 -9.90 -5.01
C ILE A 71 4.80 -9.96 -4.74
N THR A 72 4.39 -10.49 -3.59
CA THR A 72 2.97 -10.58 -3.21
C THR A 72 2.36 -9.18 -3.10
N THR A 73 3.05 -8.27 -2.43
CA THR A 73 2.57 -6.88 -2.24
C THR A 73 2.55 -6.13 -3.57
N ALA A 74 3.58 -6.27 -4.40
CA ALA A 74 3.65 -5.68 -5.73
C ALA A 74 2.56 -6.21 -6.66
N ALA A 75 2.25 -7.51 -6.59
CA ALA A 75 1.16 -8.13 -7.36
C ALA A 75 -0.20 -7.53 -6.97
N VAL A 76 -0.46 -7.35 -5.67
CA VAL A 76 -1.67 -6.67 -5.20
C VAL A 76 -1.73 -5.22 -5.69
N GLY A 77 -0.61 -4.49 -5.62
CA GLY A 77 -0.53 -3.12 -6.13
C GLY A 77 -0.81 -3.03 -7.63
N ALA A 78 -0.21 -3.94 -8.42
CA ALA A 78 -0.44 -4.04 -9.85
C ALA A 78 -1.90 -4.39 -10.19
N ALA A 79 -2.51 -5.33 -9.46
CA ALA A 79 -3.92 -5.67 -9.61
C ALA A 79 -4.84 -4.47 -9.34
N MET A 80 -4.55 -3.68 -8.32
CA MET A 80 -5.32 -2.47 -8.02
C MET A 80 -5.17 -1.38 -9.08
N VAL A 81 -3.96 -1.18 -9.61
CA VAL A 81 -3.72 -0.27 -10.74
C VAL A 81 -4.45 -0.76 -11.99
N TYR A 82 -4.45 -2.07 -12.25
CA TYR A 82 -5.20 -2.67 -13.35
C TYR A 82 -6.70 -2.43 -13.20
N ILE A 83 -7.28 -2.65 -12.02
CA ILE A 83 -8.68 -2.34 -11.72
C ILE A 83 -8.97 -0.85 -11.98
N ALA A 84 -8.10 0.04 -11.51
CA ALA A 84 -8.26 1.47 -11.78
C ALA A 84 -8.25 1.80 -13.27
N TRP A 85 -7.43 1.10 -14.05
CA TRP A 85 -7.36 1.26 -15.50
C TRP A 85 -8.61 0.74 -16.22
N THR A 86 -9.26 -0.31 -15.70
CA THR A 86 -10.52 -0.83 -16.25
C THR A 86 -11.74 0.07 -15.99
N ILE A 87 -11.62 1.07 -15.12
CA ILE A 87 -12.71 2.01 -14.84
C ILE A 87 -12.63 3.18 -15.82
N ASP A 88 -13.73 3.42 -16.53
CA ASP A 88 -13.82 4.53 -17.48
C ASP A 88 -13.51 5.89 -16.81
N PRO A 89 -12.78 6.78 -17.52
CA PRO A 89 -12.41 8.10 -16.99
C PRO A 89 -13.61 9.04 -16.85
N LEU A 90 -14.69 8.75 -17.56
CA LEU A 90 -15.98 9.44 -17.53
C LEU A 90 -16.89 8.61 -16.61
N GLY A 91 -17.01 9.00 -15.34
CA GLY A 91 -17.94 8.34 -14.43
C GLY A 91 -19.38 8.66 -14.80
N THR A 92 -19.93 8.06 -15.86
CA THR A 92 -21.29 8.34 -16.33
C THR A 92 -21.96 7.09 -16.88
N VAL A 93 -23.01 6.65 -16.18
CA VAL A 93 -24.25 6.21 -16.83
C VAL A 93 -24.88 7.37 -17.59
#